data_AF-A0A5C2HSN1-F1
#
_entry.id   AF-A0A5C2HSN1-F1
#
_cell.length_a   1.000
_cell.length_b   1.000
_cell.length_c   1.000
_cell.angle_alpha   90.00
_cell.angle_beta   90.00
_cell.angle_gamma   90.00
#
_symmetry.space_group_name_H-M   'P 1'
#
loop_
_entity.id
_entity.type
_entity.pdbx_description
1 polymer ?
#
loop_
_entity_poly.entity_id
_entity_poly.type
_entity_poly.pdbx_seq_one_letter_code
_entity_poly.pdbx_strand_id
1 'polypeptide(L)'
;MRLYLDNCCLNRPFDDQSNLRIHLESEAIKTILKQCDTGDWQLLVSDVLLFEIAKTPDQEKRQKLSALIAIPHQTIALTTDINEVLQ
;
A
#
# COMPACT_ATOMS: atom_id res chain seq x y z
N MET A 1 -6.27 7.01 12.69
CA MET A 1 -7.05 5.92 12.05
C MET A 1 -6.08 4.93 11.43
N ARG A 2 -6.29 3.62 11.55
CA ARG A 2 -5.40 2.60 10.96
C ARG A 2 -5.98 2.08 9.65
N LEU A 3 -5.14 1.94 8.62
CA LEU A 3 -5.56 1.55 7.28
C LEU A 3 -4.61 0.51 6.70
N TYR A 4 -5.18 -0.53 6.10
CA TYR A 4 -4.45 -1.49 5.29
C TYR A 4 -4.85 -1.31 3.83
N LEU A 5 -3.87 -1.23 2.93
CA LEU A 5 -4.10 -1.17 1.49
C LEU A 5 -3.63 -2.49 0.86
N ASP A 6 -4.50 -3.09 0.05
CA ASP A 6 -4.13 -4.21 -0.80
C ASP A 6 -3.05 -3.77 -1.80
N ASN A 7 -2.17 -4.67 -2.20
CA ASN A 7 -1.16 -4.42 -3.23
C ASN A 7 -1.78 -3.90 -4.53
N CYS A 8 -2.96 -4.41 -4.93
CA CYS A 8 -3.63 -3.91 -6.13
C CYS A 8 -4.05 -2.43 -6.00
N CYS A 9 -4.43 -1.98 -4.80
CA CYS A 9 -4.70 -0.57 -4.53
C CYS A 9 -3.45 0.29 -4.75
N LEU A 10 -2.30 -0.17 -4.26
CA LEU A 10 -1.01 0.53 -4.41
C LEU A 10 -0.53 0.57 -5.87
N ASN A 11 -0.99 -0.35 -6.72
CA ASN A 11 -0.68 -0.35 -8.15
C ASN A 11 -1.50 0.68 -8.95
N ARG A 12 -2.67 1.10 -8.46
CA ARG A 12 -3.57 2.00 -9.21
C ARG A 12 -2.90 3.25 -9.77
N PRO A 13 -2.08 4.00 -9.02
CA PRO A 13 -1.38 5.18 -9.54
C PRO A 13 -0.46 4.92 -10.74
N PHE A 14 -0.12 3.66 -11.01
CA PHE A 14 0.78 3.23 -12.08
C PHE A 14 0.08 2.43 -13.19
N ASP A 15 -1.22 2.16 -13.04
CA ASP A 15 -2.05 1.59 -14.10
C ASP A 15 -2.33 2.63 -15.19
N ASP A 16 -2.91 2.20 -16.31
CA ASP A 16 -3.31 3.10 -17.40
C ASP A 16 -4.36 4.12 -16.92
N GLN A 17 -3.92 5.37 -16.82
CA GLN A 17 -4.72 6.50 -16.35
C GLN A 17 -5.71 7.03 -17.41
N SER A 18 -5.72 6.47 -18.63
CA SER A 18 -6.72 6.84 -19.66
C SER A 18 -8.15 6.45 -19.24
N ASN A 19 -8.29 5.44 -18.38
CA ASN A 19 -9.57 5.04 -17.82
C ASN A 19 -9.92 5.93 -16.61
N LEU A 20 -11.02 6.69 -16.73
CA LEU A 20 -11.50 7.59 -15.68
C LEU A 20 -11.67 6.91 -14.32
N ARG A 21 -12.11 5.64 -14.28
CA ARG A 21 -12.23 4.89 -13.03
C ARG A 21 -10.87 4.71 -12.36
N ILE A 22 -9.89 4.24 -13.12
CA ILE A 22 -8.52 4.00 -12.62
C ILE A 22 -7.92 5.33 -12.15
N HIS A 23 -8.15 6.41 -12.88
CA HIS A 23 -7.70 7.74 -12.49
C HIS A 23 -8.29 8.17 -11.13
N LEU A 24 -9.61 8.06 -10.95
CA LEU A 24 -10.26 8.43 -9.69
C LEU A 24 -9.82 7.54 -8.52
N GLU A 25 -9.71 6.23 -8.73
CA GLU A 25 -9.16 5.31 -7.73
C GLU A 25 -7.72 5.70 -7.34
N SER A 26 -6.90 6.06 -8.32
CA SER A 26 -5.52 6.51 -8.11
C SER A 26 -5.45 7.78 -7.27
N GLU A 27 -6.29 8.78 -7.54
CA GLU A 27 -6.34 10.01 -6.75
C GLU A 27 -6.81 9.76 -5.32
N ALA A 28 -7.76 8.84 -5.13
CA ALA A 28 -8.17 8.42 -3.78
C ALA A 28 -7.00 7.78 -3.02
N ILE A 29 -6.26 6.84 -3.64
CA ILE A 29 -5.10 6.20 -3.01
C ILE A 29 -4.01 7.22 -2.68
N LYS A 30 -3.67 8.13 -3.60
CA LYS A 30 -2.68 9.20 -3.34
C LYS A 30 -3.11 10.08 -2.17
N THR A 31 -4.39 10.42 -2.08
CA THR A 31 -4.94 11.21 -0.99
C THR A 31 -4.81 10.46 0.34
N ILE A 32 -5.15 9.17 0.37
CA ILE A 32 -4.99 8.32 1.56
C ILE A 32 -3.52 8.28 2.00
N LEU A 33 -2.59 8.01 1.09
CA LEU A 33 -1.17 7.94 1.39
C LEU A 33 -0.62 9.28 1.91
N LYS A 34 -1.10 10.41 1.38
CA LYS A 34 -0.74 11.74 1.89
C LYS A 34 -1.19 11.94 3.34
N GLN A 35 -2.38 11.47 3.72
CA GLN A 35 -2.85 11.54 5.12
C GLN A 35 -2.05 10.63 6.04
N CYS A 36 -1.53 9.51 5.52
CA CYS A 36 -0.59 8.67 6.26
C CYS A 36 0.76 9.36 6.45
N ASP A 37 1.25 10.04 5.42
CA ASP A 37 2.52 10.77 5.46
C ASP A 37 2.49 11.98 6.41
N THR A 38 1.36 12.67 6.52
CA THR A 38 1.16 13.75 7.52
C THR A 38 1.00 13.25 8.95
N GLY A 39 0.84 11.94 9.15
CA GLY A 39 0.68 11.29 10.45
C GLY A 39 -0.75 11.32 11.00
N ASP A 40 -1.73 11.84 10.26
CA ASP A 40 -3.14 11.82 10.66
C ASP A 40 -3.68 10.37 10.66
N TRP A 41 -3.26 9.59 9.65
CA TRP A 41 -3.58 8.19 9.50
C TRP A 41 -2.33 7.32 9.64
N GLN A 42 -2.51 6.05 9.98
CA GLN A 42 -1.44 5.08 10.15
C GLN A 42 -1.59 4.00 9.09
N LEU A 43 -0.64 3.95 8.15
CA LEU A 43 -0.57 2.88 7.16
C LEU A 43 -0.08 1.59 7.85
N LEU A 44 -0.75 0.48 7.55
CA LEU A 44 -0.37 -0.87 7.97
C LEU A 44 0.23 -1.59 6.75
N VAL A 45 1.40 -2.20 6.93
CA VAL A 45 2.10 -2.97 5.89
C VAL A 45 2.37 -4.37 6.44
N SER A 46 1.91 -5.42 5.76
CA SER A 46 2.17 -6.80 6.21
C SER A 46 3.41 -7.39 5.55
N ASP A 47 3.99 -8.43 6.16
CA ASP A 47 5.03 -9.25 5.52
C ASP A 47 4.57 -9.82 4.16
N VAL A 48 3.28 -10.16 4.04
CA VAL A 48 2.68 -10.66 2.80
C VAL A 48 2.70 -9.57 1.72
N LEU A 49 2.32 -8.33 2.07
CA LEU A 49 2.35 -7.21 1.14
C LEU A 49 3.79 -6.92 0.67
N LEU A 50 4.76 -6.95 1.58
CA LEU A 50 6.18 -6.80 1.24
C LEU A 50 6.65 -7.91 0.28
N PHE A 51 6.22 -9.15 0.52
CA PHE A 51 6.51 -10.27 -0.36
C PHE A 51 5.92 -10.10 -1.76
N GLU A 52 4.65 -9.68 -1.86
CA GLU A 52 3.99 -9.42 -3.14
C GLU A 52 4.69 -8.31 -3.95
N ILE A 53 5.06 -7.21 -3.30
CA ILE A 53 5.83 -6.13 -3.93
C ILE A 53 7.19 -6.67 -4.41
N ALA A 54 7.91 -7.43 -3.58
CA ALA A 54 9.19 -8.02 -3.93
C ALA A 54 9.10 -8.98 -5.13
N LYS A 55 7.96 -9.68 -5.29
CA LYS A 55 7.68 -10.60 -6.41
C LYS A 55 7.20 -9.92 -7.68
N THR A 56 7.01 -8.59 -7.69
CA THR A 56 6.70 -7.85 -8.91
C THR A 56 7.83 -8.01 -9.93
N PRO A 57 7.57 -8.60 -11.13
CA PRO A 57 8.62 -8.88 -12.13
C PRO A 57 9.22 -7.62 -12.74
N ASP A 58 8.37 -6.62 -12.96
CA ASP A 58 8.77 -5.32 -13.49
C ASP A 58 9.53 -4.53 -12.41
N GLN A 59 10.81 -4.26 -12.68
CA GLN A 59 11.70 -3.60 -11.74
C GLN A 59 11.26 -2.16 -11.45
N GLU A 60 10.78 -1.44 -12.45
CA GLU A 60 10.36 -0.05 -12.30
C GLU A 60 9.10 0.04 -11.44
N LYS A 61 8.11 -0.83 -11.70
CA LYS A 61 6.92 -0.95 -10.86
C LYS A 61 7.26 -1.34 -9.44
N ARG A 62 8.18 -2.30 -9.25
CA ARG A 62 8.63 -2.71 -7.91
C ARG A 62 9.25 -1.54 -7.13
N GLN A 63 10.10 -0.75 -7.78
CA GLN A 63 10.71 0.43 -7.16
C GLN A 63 9.67 1.48 -6.78
N LYS A 64 8.71 1.74 -7.68
CA LYS A 64 7.59 2.67 -7.45
C LYS A 64 6.72 2.23 -6.26
N LEU A 65 6.33 0.96 -6.20
CA LEU A 65 5.56 0.40 -5.08
C LEU A 65 6.34 0.48 -3.76
N SER A 66 7.63 0.12 -3.78
CA SER A 66 8.50 0.21 -2.60
C SER A 66 8.61 1.64 -2.08
N ALA A 67 8.65 2.63 -2.97
CA ALA A 67 8.68 4.04 -2.60
C ALA A 67 7.35 4.51 -1.98
N LEU A 68 6.20 4.02 -2.44
CA LEU A 68 4.90 4.38 -1.85
C LEU A 68 4.75 3.92 -0.40
N ILE A 69 5.24 2.71 -0.09
CA ILE A 69 5.16 2.16 1.26
C ILE A 69 6.33 2.60 2.16
N ALA A 70 7.27 3.41 1.65
CA ALA A 70 8.38 3.95 2.43
C ALA A 70 7.96 5.12 3.35
N ILE A 71 6.73 5.62 3.20
CA ILE A 71 6.13 6.59 4.14
C ILE A 71 5.98 5.97 5.54
N PRO A 72 5.77 6.78 6.60
CA PRO A 72 5.53 6.28 7.94
C PRO A 72 4.43 5.22 7.97
N HIS A 73 4.79 4.01 8.41
CA HIS A 73 3.87 2.87 8.49
C HIS A 73 4.22 1.99 9.69
N GLN A 74 3.28 1.12 10.05
CA GLN A 74 3.49 0.04 11.00
C GLN A 74 3.53 -1.29 10.25
N THR A 75 4.57 -2.09 10.51
CA THR A 75 4.67 -3.44 9.96
C THR A 75 3.87 -4.42 10.81
N ILE A 76 3.14 -5.31 10.17
CA ILE A 76 2.39 -6.40 10.79
C ILE A 76 3.03 -7.72 10.38
N ALA A 77 3.55 -8.44 11.36
CA ALA A 77 4.19 -9.73 11.15
C ALA A 77 3.16 -10.80 10.75
N LEU A 78 3.57 -11.73 9.89
CA LEU A 78 2.77 -12.92 9.61
C LEU A 78 2.66 -13.78 10.88
N THR A 79 1.43 -14.11 11.27
CA THR A 79 1.14 -15.01 12.39
C THR A 79 0.23 -16.15 11.95
N THR A 80 0.34 -17.29 12.63
CA THR A 80 -0.57 -18.43 12.49
C THR A 80 -1.80 -18.32 13.39
N ASP A 81 -1.81 -17.38 14.35
CA ASP A 81 -2.96 -17.12 15.22
C ASP A 81 -3.70 -15.85 14.79
N ILE A 82 -4.97 -16.02 14.44
CA ILE A 82 -5.84 -14.92 13.99
C ILE A 82 -6.05 -13.86 15.09
N ASN A 83 -5.92 -14.24 16.37
CA ASN A 83 -6.18 -13.33 17.49
C ASN A 83 -5.02 -12.37 17.81
N GLU A 84 -3.82 -12.62 17.29
CA GLU A 84 -2.63 -11.79 17.58
C GLU A 84 -2.57 -10.48 16.77
N VAL A 85 -3.34 -10.38 15.68
CA VAL A 85 -3.25 -9.27 14.71
C VAL A 85 -3.79 -7.93 15.24
N LEU A 86 -4.45 -7.92 16.40
CA LEU A 86 -5.20 -6.75 16.93
C LEU A 86 -4.68 -6.18 18.27
N GLN A 87 -3.53 -6.64 18.77
CA GLN A 87 -2.87 -6.01 19.94
C GLN A 87 -1.91 -4.90 19.52
#